data_AF-A0A445A2V0-F1
#
_entry.id   AF-A0A445A2V0-F1
#
_cell.length_a   1.000
_cell.length_b   1.000
_cell.length_c   1.000
_cell.angle_alpha   90.00
_cell.angle_beta   90.00
_cell.angle_gamma   90.00
#
_symmetry.space_group_name_H-M   'P 1'
#
loop_
_entity.id
_entity.type
_entity.pdbx_description
1 polymer ?
#
loop_
_entity_poly.entity_id
_entity_poly.type
_entity_poly.pdbx_seq_one_letter_code
_entity_poly.pdbx_strand_id
1 'polypeptide(L)'
;MGEIQKVYKTRFRPVGNPTTWSVHEGPRLVPNPQLKRVAKSRYKKTRFLNEMDIRDLRGPRHCRLCGGEGHSRSRCLRRGETSSSGSALNS
;
A
#
# COMPACT_ATOMS: atom_id res chain seq x y z
N MET A 1 -0.03 -7.16 -18.98
CA MET A 1 0.47 -6.02 -18.17
C MET A 1 1.39 -5.05 -18.91
N GLY A 2 2.14 -5.47 -19.95
CA GLY A 2 3.09 -4.58 -20.64
C GLY A 2 2.47 -3.51 -21.55
N GLU A 3 1.28 -3.75 -22.11
CA GLU A 3 0.63 -2.81 -23.04
C GLU A 3 0.13 -1.52 -22.36
N ILE A 4 -0.47 -1.65 -21.18
CA ILE A 4 -0.94 -0.51 -20.37
C ILE A 4 0.24 0.41 -20.01
N GLN A 5 1.40 -0.14 -19.67
CA GLN A 5 2.58 0.64 -19.33
C GLN A 5 3.11 1.47 -20.51
N LYS A 6 2.96 1.01 -21.76
CA LYS A 6 3.42 1.75 -22.95
C LYS A 6 2.67 3.08 -23.13
N VAL A 7 1.37 3.12 -22.84
CA VAL A 7 0.55 4.33 -22.94
C VAL A 7 0.98 5.39 -21.94
N TYR A 8 1.43 4.98 -20.75
CA TYR A 8 1.88 5.91 -19.71
C TYR A 8 3.32 6.38 -19.91
N LYS A 9 4.17 5.63 -20.64
CA LYS A 9 5.55 6.04 -20.95
C LYS A 9 5.64 7.34 -21.76
N THR A 10 4.66 7.60 -22.63
CA THR A 10 4.64 8.84 -23.43
C THR A 10 4.19 10.05 -22.62
N ARG A 11 3.34 9.84 -21.61
CA ARG A 11 2.76 10.92 -20.80
C ARG A 11 3.54 11.24 -19.54
N PHE A 12 4.22 10.25 -18.97
CA PHE A 12 4.97 10.39 -17.73
C PHE A 12 6.43 10.04 -17.98
N ARG A 13 7.30 11.02 -17.75
CA ARG A 13 8.73 10.76 -17.65
C ARG A 13 8.98 9.88 -16.43
N PRO A 14 9.81 8.83 -16.54
CA PRO A 14 10.27 8.09 -15.38
C PRO A 14 10.84 9.06 -14.35
N VAL A 15 10.50 8.85 -13.08
CA VAL A 15 11.07 9.64 -11.99
C VAL A 15 12.59 9.40 -12.00
N GLY A 16 13.36 10.49 -12.02
CA GLY A 16 14.82 10.42 -12.02
C GLY A 16 15.39 9.78 -10.76
N ASN A 17 16.67 9.42 -10.77
CA ASN A 17 17.33 8.80 -9.63
C ASN A 17 17.21 9.70 -8.38
N PRO A 18 16.71 9.19 -7.23
CA PRO A 18 16.63 9.96 -5.99
C PRO A 18 17.94 10.62 -5.56
N THR A 19 19.10 10.03 -5.90
CA THR A 19 20.41 10.60 -5.58
C THR A 19 20.75 11.85 -6.38
N THR A 20 20.08 12.08 -7.51
CA THR A 20 20.23 13.30 -8.33
C THR A 20 19.20 14.36 -8.02
N TRP A 21 18.30 14.13 -7.06
CA TRP A 21 17.31 15.14 -6.68
C TRP A 21 18.00 16.26 -5.90
N SER A 22 17.70 17.50 -6.25
CA SER A 22 18.10 18.66 -5.46
C SER A 22 17.55 18.54 -4.04
N VAL A 23 18.33 19.00 -3.06
CA VAL A 23 17.83 19.14 -1.69
C VAL A 23 16.60 20.04 -1.71
N HIS A 24 15.54 19.64 -1.00
CA HIS A 24 14.35 20.46 -0.90
C HIS A 24 14.65 21.72 -0.09
N GLU A 25 14.70 22.87 -0.75
CA GLU A 25 14.93 24.18 -0.11
C GLU A 25 13.64 24.82 0.45
N GLY A 26 12.50 24.15 0.30
CA GLY A 26 11.23 24.63 0.81
C GLY A 26 11.10 24.48 2.33
N PRO A 27 10.17 25.22 2.95
CA PRO A 27 9.88 25.06 4.37
C PRO A 27 9.43 23.63 4.66
N ARG A 28 9.86 23.11 5.81
CA ARG A 28 9.41 21.79 6.28
C ARG A 28 7.89 21.82 6.48
N LEU A 29 7.17 21.13 5.61
CA LEU A 29 5.72 20.97 5.73
C LEU A 29 5.41 20.07 6.92
N VAL A 30 4.95 20.69 8.02
CA VAL A 30 4.43 19.96 9.18
C VAL A 30 2.90 19.98 9.09
N PRO A 31 2.23 18.83 8.90
CA PRO A 31 0.78 18.78 8.87
C PRO A 31 0.19 19.29 10.19
N ASN A 32 -0.82 20.17 10.13
CA ASN A 32 -1.49 20.66 11.33
C ASN A 32 -2.18 19.49 12.07
N PRO A 33 -1.78 19.16 13.32
CA PRO A 33 -2.39 18.08 14.08
C PRO A 33 -3.90 18.26 14.32
N GLN A 34 -4.40 19.50 14.37
CA GLN A 34 -5.81 19.82 14.57
C GLN A 34 -6.66 19.53 13.33
N LEU A 35 -6.07 19.66 12.13
CA LEU A 35 -6.71 19.30 10.86
C LEU A 35 -6.52 17.81 10.53
N LYS A 36 -5.75 17.08 11.34
CA LYS A 36 -5.63 15.64 11.19
C LYS A 36 -7.02 15.05 11.33
N ARG A 37 -7.43 14.24 10.35
CA ARG A 37 -8.68 13.47 10.44
C ARG A 37 -8.62 12.66 11.73
N VAL A 38 -9.35 13.09 12.75
CA VAL A 38 -9.59 12.31 13.95
C VAL A 38 -10.21 11.02 13.48
N ALA A 39 -9.68 9.89 13.94
CA ALA A 39 -10.32 8.60 13.71
C ALA A 39 -11.66 8.59 14.46
N LYS A 40 -12.68 9.29 13.93
CA LYS A 40 -14.06 8.95 14.22
C LYS A 40 -14.15 7.47 13.92
N SER A 41 -14.53 6.68 14.92
CA SER A 41 -14.67 5.24 14.74
C SER A 41 -15.42 5.02 13.44
N ARG A 42 -14.90 4.10 12.62
CA ARG A 42 -15.48 3.83 11.31
C ARG A 42 -16.96 3.56 11.57
N TYR A 43 -17.84 4.36 10.95
CA TYR A 43 -19.27 4.22 11.12
C TYR A 43 -19.62 2.74 11.01
N LYS A 44 -20.35 2.19 11.98
CA LYS A 44 -20.80 0.79 11.91
C LYS A 44 -21.45 0.63 10.54
N LYS A 45 -21.06 -0.41 9.78
CA LYS A 45 -21.59 -0.62 8.43
C LYS A 45 -23.11 -0.73 8.54
N THR A 46 -23.81 0.33 8.15
CA THR A 46 -25.27 0.40 8.06
C THR A 46 -25.76 0.05 6.67
N ARG A 47 -24.86 -0.15 5.70
CA ARG A 47 -25.29 -0.62 4.38
C ARG A 47 -25.77 -2.06 4.47
N PHE A 48 -26.87 -2.34 3.78
CA PHE A 48 -27.29 -3.71 3.50
C PHE A 48 -26.20 -4.42 2.69
N LEU A 49 -25.83 -5.62 3.13
CA LEU A 49 -24.91 -6.47 2.38
C LEU A 49 -25.60 -6.95 1.12
N ASN A 50 -24.95 -6.80 -0.03
CA ASN A 50 -25.45 -7.35 -1.29
C ASN A 50 -24.68 -8.62 -1.69
N GLU A 51 -25.07 -9.23 -2.81
CA GLU A 51 -24.44 -10.45 -3.32
C GLU A 51 -22.93 -10.33 -3.56
N MET A 52 -22.43 -9.15 -3.92
CA MET A 52 -20.99 -8.93 -4.10
C MET A 52 -20.24 -8.96 -2.77
N ASP A 53 -20.82 -8.40 -1.70
CA ASP A 53 -20.23 -8.44 -0.36
C ASP A 53 -20.22 -9.84 0.24
N ILE A 54 -21.21 -10.64 -0.15
CA ILE A 54 -21.31 -12.04 0.23
C ILE A 54 -20.18 -12.85 -0.43
N ARG A 55 -19.77 -12.52 -1.66
CA ARG A 55 -18.62 -13.18 -2.33
C ARG A 55 -17.30 -12.96 -1.59
N ASP A 56 -17.08 -11.77 -1.03
CA ASP A 56 -15.91 -11.44 -0.19
C ASP A 56 -15.84 -12.22 1.14
N LEU A 57 -16.95 -12.86 1.53
CA LEU A 57 -17.06 -13.73 2.70
C LEU A 57 -16.95 -15.23 2.34
N ARG A 58 -17.15 -15.59 1.07
CA ARG A 58 -17.31 -16.98 0.62
C ARG A 58 -16.03 -17.69 0.19
N GLY A 59 -14.92 -16.97 0.03
CA GLY A 59 -13.62 -17.56 -0.35
C GLY A 59 -12.69 -17.80 0.84
N PRO A 60 -11.78 -18.80 0.76
CA PRO A 60 -10.68 -18.91 1.71
C PRO A 60 -9.92 -17.58 1.78
N ARG A 61 -9.72 -17.07 2.99
CA ARG A 61 -8.91 -15.86 3.18
C ARG A 61 -7.46 -16.22 2.86
N HIS A 62 -6.99 -15.77 1.70
CA HIS A 62 -5.59 -15.87 1.33
C HIS A 62 -4.76 -14.84 2.10
N CYS A 63 -3.57 -15.23 2.53
CA CYS A 63 -2.62 -14.34 3.12
C CYS A 63 -2.19 -13.27 2.12
N ARG A 64 -2.42 -11.99 2.42
CA ARG A 64 -2.03 -10.87 1.53
C ARG A 64 -0.52 -10.72 1.34
N LEU A 65 0.31 -11.44 2.09
CA LEU A 65 1.78 -11.40 1.97
C LEU A 65 2.30 -12.51 1.04
N CYS A 66 1.91 -13.77 1.28
CA CYS A 66 2.45 -14.91 0.55
C CYS A 66 1.43 -15.61 -0.36
N GLY A 67 0.17 -15.18 -0.36
CA GLY A 67 -0.92 -15.82 -1.13
C GLY A 67 -1.44 -17.13 -0.55
N GLY A 68 -0.79 -17.70 0.47
CA GLY A 68 -1.19 -18.98 1.06
C GLY A 68 -2.53 -18.91 1.81
N GLU A 69 -3.32 -19.97 1.72
CA GLU A 69 -4.58 -20.11 2.47
C GLU A 69 -4.33 -20.46 3.95
N GLY A 70 -5.41 -20.43 4.76
CA GLY A 70 -5.39 -20.89 6.16
C GLY A 70 -4.77 -19.94 7.18
N HIS A 71 -4.18 -18.81 6.76
CA HIS A 71 -3.60 -17.84 7.68
C HIS A 71 -3.72 -16.39 7.19
N SER A 72 -3.77 -15.45 8.14
CA SER A 72 -3.80 -14.03 7.85
C SER A 72 -2.39 -13.43 7.82
N ARG A 73 -2.25 -12.19 7.31
CA ARG A 73 -0.98 -11.45 7.28
C ARG A 73 -0.31 -11.35 8.67
N SER A 74 -1.05 -11.36 9.78
CA SER A 74 -0.45 -11.32 11.13
C SER A 74 0.26 -12.61 11.52
N ARG A 75 -0.15 -13.75 10.96
CA ARG A 75 0.39 -15.08 11.24
C ARG A 75 1.26 -15.62 10.10
N CYS A 76 1.64 -14.78 9.15
CA CYS A 76 2.46 -15.19 8.01
C CYS A 76 3.93 -15.29 8.42
N LEU A 77 4.57 -16.43 8.14
CA LEU A 77 5.99 -16.63 8.43
C LEU A 77 6.89 -15.62 7.69
N ARG A 78 6.51 -15.20 6.48
CA ARG A 78 7.22 -14.18 5.69
C ARG A 78 7.11 -12.74 6.23
N ARG A 79 6.44 -12.54 7.36
CA ARG A 79 6.27 -11.21 7.98
C ARG A 79 7.61 -10.58 8.38
N GLY A 80 8.61 -11.38 8.75
CA GLY A 80 9.95 -10.90 9.13
C GLY A 80 10.78 -10.39 7.96
N GLU A 81 10.54 -10.92 6.75
CA GLU A 81 11.34 -10.60 5.55
C GLU A 81 11.07 -9.19 5.04
N THR A 82 9.81 -8.73 5.15
CA THR A 82 9.41 -7.38 4.66
C THR A 82 9.87 -6.23 5.56
N SER A 83 10.36 -6.52 6.77
CA SER A 83 10.87 -5.51 7.70
C SER A 83 12.35 -5.19 7.48
N SER A 84 13.05 -5.97 6.65
CA SER A 84 14.50 -5.84 6.42
C SER A 84 14.88 -5.46 4.98
N SER A 85 13.94 -5.23 4.07
CA SER A 85 14.24 -4.73 2.71
C SER A 85 14.35 -3.20 2.69
N GLY A 86 15.07 -2.66 3.67
CA GLY A 86 15.31 -1.23 3.89
C GLY A 86 16.70 -1.00 4.43
N SER A 87 17.72 -1.68 3.87
CA SER A 87 19.14 -1.36 4.05
C SER A 87 19.91 -1.95 2.86
N ALA A 88 20.65 -1.10 2.17
CA ALA A 88 21.44 -1.40 0.99
C ALA A 88 22.58 -2.40 1.29
N LEU A 89 22.99 -3.14 0.26
CA LEU A 89 24.42 -3.32 0.00
C LEU A 89 24.64 -3.52 -1.50
N ASN A 90 25.31 -2.55 -2.10
CA ASN A 90 26.07 -2.71 -3.33
C ASN A 90 27.12 -3.81 -3.11
N SER A 91 27.29 -4.66 -4.10
CA SER A 91 28.59 -5.16 -4.60
C SER A 91 28.38 -5.65 -6.02
#